data_AF-A0A955V240-F1
#
_entry.id   AF-A0A955V240-F1
#
_cell.length_a   1.000
_cell.length_b   1.000
_cell.length_c   1.000
_cell.angle_alpha   90.00
_cell.angle_beta   90.00
_cell.angle_gamma   90.00
#
_symmetry.space_group_name_H-M   'P 1'
#
loop_
_entity.id
_entity.type
_entity.pdbx_description
1 polymer ?
#
loop_
_entity_poly.entity_id
_entity_poly.type
_entity_poly.pdbx_seq_one_letter_code
_entity_poly.pdbx_strand_id
1 'polypeptide(L)' 'MADFAFAWLDCEFGGLDPDAHDITEIAVVLTDYRLAELACGHWRVRFRMERSTASAREIFGYDEALWADAVPV' A
#
# COMPACT_ATOMS: atom_id res chain seq x y z
N MET A 1 -15.15 -5.53 21.76
CA MET A 1 -14.28 -4.74 20.86
C MET A 1 -13.41 -3.88 21.75
N ALA A 2 -12.11 -3.73 21.46
CA ALA A 2 -11.26 -2.87 22.29
C ALA A 2 -11.69 -1.40 22.13
N ASP A 3 -11.70 -0.63 23.21
CA ASP A 3 -12.11 0.79 23.21
C ASP A 3 -11.09 1.69 22.49
N PHE A 4 -9.87 1.19 22.29
CA PHE A 4 -8.76 1.89 21.63
C PHE A 4 -7.89 0.88 20.87
N ALA A 5 -7.41 1.26 19.68
CA ALA A 5 -6.50 0.47 18.86
C ALA A 5 -5.40 1.35 18.27
N PHE A 6 -4.22 0.77 18.09
CA PHE A 6 -3.12 1.35 17.31
C PHE A 6 -3.26 0.88 15.87
N ALA A 7 -3.14 1.80 14.92
CA ALA A 7 -3.09 1.49 13.50
C ALA A 7 -1.65 1.65 13.00
N TRP A 8 -1.04 0.54 12.62
CA TRP A 8 0.25 0.48 11.94
C TRP A 8 -0.03 0.50 10.45
N LEU A 9 0.46 1.52 9.76
CA LEU A 9 0.18 1.72 8.34
C LEU A 9 1.51 1.78 7.59
N ASP A 10 1.59 0.99 6.53
CA ASP A 10 2.74 0.94 5.64
C ASP A 10 2.26 1.05 4.20
N CYS A 11 2.97 1.83 3.39
CA CYS A 11 2.58 2.15 2.02
C CYS A 11 3.73 1.84 1.08
N GLU A 12 3.40 1.25 -0.07
CA GLU A 12 4.32 1.12 -1.18
C GLU A 12 4.07 2.23 -2.21
N PHE A 13 5.14 2.66 -2.87
CA PHE A 13 5.11 3.78 -3.81
C PHE A 13 5.80 3.43 -5.12
N GLY A 14 5.41 4.12 -6.19
CA GLY A 14 6.02 3.99 -7.52
C GLY A 14 7.50 4.40 -7.65
N GLY A 15 8.19 4.68 -6.54
CA GLY A 15 9.61 5.02 -6.42
C GLY A 15 9.87 6.10 -5.35
N LEU A 16 10.97 6.86 -5.46
CA LEU A 16 11.43 7.82 -4.44
C LEU A 16 11.19 9.33 -4.75
N ASP A 17 10.49 9.68 -5.83
CA ASP A 17 10.15 11.05 -6.19
C ASP A 17 8.76 11.44 -5.61
N PRO A 18 8.70 12.32 -4.60
CA PRO A 18 7.45 12.70 -3.93
C PRO A 18 6.51 13.53 -4.80
N ASP A 19 7.02 14.23 -5.83
CA ASP A 19 6.19 15.04 -6.72
C ASP A 19 5.61 14.20 -7.87
N ALA A 20 6.27 13.09 -8.20
CA ALA A 20 5.89 12.25 -9.34
C ALA A 20 5.11 11.01 -8.95
N HIS A 21 5.34 10.41 -7.77
CA HIS A 21 4.90 9.04 -7.51
C HIS A 21 3.59 8.93 -6.72
N ASP A 22 2.86 7.85 -7.01
CA ASP A 22 1.61 7.49 -6.35
C ASP A 22 1.82 6.33 -5.36
N ILE A 23 0.91 6.24 -4.39
CA ILE A 23 0.74 5.05 -3.53
C ILE A 23 0.23 3.92 -4.41
N THR A 24 0.87 2.76 -4.31
CA THR A 24 0.52 1.56 -5.09
C THR A 24 -0.05 0.45 -4.24
N GLU A 25 0.29 0.43 -2.95
CA GLU A 25 -0.29 -0.48 -1.97
C GLU A 25 -0.44 0.21 -0.61
N ILE A 26 -1.45 -0.20 0.15
CA ILE A 26 -1.69 0.21 1.52
C ILE A 26 -1.86 -1.06 2.36
N ALA A 27 -1.02 -1.22 3.37
CA ALA A 27 -1.16 -2.24 4.40
C ALA A 27 -1.52 -1.57 5.73
N VAL A 28 -2.48 -2.15 6.45
CA VAL A 28 -2.82 -1.73 7.80
C VAL A 28 -2.87 -2.93 8.73
N VAL A 29 -2.30 -2.79 9.90
CA VAL A 29 -2.45 -3.73 11.01
C VAL A 29 -2.97 -2.96 12.21
N LEU A 30 -4.07 -3.45 12.79
CA LEU A 30 -4.63 -2.91 14.02
C LEU A 30 -4.17 -3.75 15.19
N THR A 31 -3.64 -3.12 16.23
CA THR A 31 -3.27 -3.81 17.47
C THR A 31 -3.90 -3.17 18.69
N ASP A 32 -4.01 -3.92 19.79
CA ASP A 32 -4.29 -3.34 21.10
C ASP A 32 -3.02 -2.73 21.74
N TYR A 33 -3.13 -2.25 22.98
CA TYR A 33 -2.02 -1.67 23.74
C TYR A 33 -0.94 -2.66 24.18
N ARG A 34 -1.18 -3.97 24.01
CA ARG A 34 -0.21 -5.04 24.22
C ARG A 34 0.42 -5.51 22.91
N LEU A 35 0.13 -4.82 21.81
CA LEU A 35 0.56 -5.17 20.45
C LEU A 35 -0.02 -6.50 19.95
N ALA A 36 -1.14 -6.97 20.52
CA ALA A 36 -1.87 -8.11 19.97
C ALA A 36 -2.63 -7.66 18.71
N GLU A 37 -2.48 -8.38 17.60
CA GLU A 37 -3.20 -8.11 16.36
C GLU A 37 -4.71 -8.31 16.54
N LEU A 38 -5.48 -7.31 16.12
CA LEU A 38 -6.94 -7.29 16.16
C LEU A 38 -7.53 -7.51 14.77
N ALA A 39 -6.89 -6.93 13.75
CA ALA A 39 -7.26 -7.06 12.35
C ALA A 39 -6.10 -6.63 11.45
N CYS A 40 -6.08 -7.11 10.22
CA CYS A 40 -5.20 -6.63 9.18
C CYS A 40 -5.97 -6.43 7.87
N GLY A 41 -5.44 -5.57 7.01
CA GLY A 41 -5.97 -5.33 5.69
C GLY A 41 -4.86 -4.91 4.75
N HIS A 42 -4.96 -5.36 3.50
CA HIS A 42 -4.01 -5.03 2.44
C HIS A 42 -4.78 -4.77 1.15
N TRP A 43 -4.45 -3.66 0.50
CA TRP A 43 -5.07 -3.26 -0.74
C TRP A 43 -4.03 -2.76 -1.71
N ARG A 44 -4.13 -3.25 -2.95
CA ARG A 44 -3.51 -2.62 -4.10
C ARG A 44 -4.34 -1.42 -4.52
N VAL A 45 -3.66 -0.31 -4.78
CA VAL A 45 -4.25 0.93 -5.27
C VAL A 45 -3.97 1.05 -6.76
N ARG A 46 -4.99 1.42 -7.54
CA ARG A 46 -4.91 1.50 -9.01
C ARG A 46 -3.73 2.36 -9.43
N PHE A 47 -2.75 1.70 -10.03
CA PHE A 47 -1.47 2.28 -10.35
C PHE A 47 -1.48 3.00 -11.70
N ARG A 48 -0.87 4.19 -11.73
CA ARG A 48 -0.61 4.94 -12.95
C ARG A 48 0.80 4.62 -13.44
N MET A 49 0.90 3.72 -14.41
CA MET A 49 2.19 3.24 -14.91
C MET A 49 3.11 4.40 -15.30
N GLU A 50 2.59 5.44 -15.96
CA GLU A 50 3.34 6.61 -16.39
C GLU A 50 4.00 7.42 -15.26
N ARG A 51 3.58 7.21 -14.01
CA ARG A 51 4.08 7.88 -12.80
C ARG A 51 5.06 7.03 -11.98
N SER A 52 5.76 6.10 -12.64
CA SER A 52 6.77 5.26 -12.00
C SER A 52 7.98 5.05 -12.88
N THR A 53 9.13 4.85 -12.23
CA THR A 53 10.36 4.50 -12.93
C THR A 53 10.39 3.02 -13.29
N ALA A 54 11.12 2.66 -14.35
CA ALA A 54 11.31 1.26 -14.72
C ALA A 54 11.94 0.44 -13.58
N SER A 55 12.87 1.05 -12.82
CA SER A 55 13.50 0.39 -11.67
C SER A 55 12.52 0.11 -10.54
N ALA A 56 11.57 1.01 -10.27
CA ALA A 56 10.52 0.75 -9.28
C ALA A 56 9.61 -0.39 -9.75
N ARG A 57 9.23 -0.42 -11.03
CA ARG A 57 8.43 -1.53 -11.61
C ARG A 57 9.09 -2.89 -11.47
N GLU A 58 10.40 -2.94 -11.68
CA GLU A 58 11.16 -4.18 -11.51
C GLU A 58 11.27 -4.60 -10.04
N ILE A 59 11.60 -3.68 -9.14
CA ILE A 59 11.77 -3.97 -7.71
C ILE A 59 10.45 -4.41 -7.06
N PHE A 60 9.36 -3.73 -7.37
CA PHE A 60 8.06 -3.95 -6.74
C PHE A 60 7.15 -4.90 -7.53
N GLY A 61 7.64 -5.45 -8.65
CA GLY A 61 6.91 -6.44 -9.44
C GLY A 61 5.59 -5.93 -10.01
N TYR A 62 5.54 -4.67 -10.45
CA TYR A 62 4.32 -4.08 -11.00
C TYR A 62 3.88 -4.82 -12.28
N ASP A 63 2.64 -5.33 -12.24
CA ASP A 63 1.99 -6.03 -13.35
C ASP A 63 0.59 -5.45 -13.54
N GLU A 64 0.29 -4.92 -14.73
CA GLU A 64 -1.02 -4.35 -15.02
C GLU A 64 -2.17 -5.33 -14.76
N ALA A 65 -1.96 -6.63 -14.96
CA ALA A 65 -2.97 -7.65 -14.69
C ALA A 65 -3.26 -7.81 -13.19
N LEU A 66 -2.24 -7.71 -12.33
CA LEU A 66 -2.39 -7.82 -10.87
C LEU A 66 -3.06 -6.58 -10.25
N TRP A 67 -3.04 -5.44 -10.94
CA TRP A 67 -3.62 -4.17 -10.50
C TRP A 67 -4.90 -3.78 -11.26
N ALA A 68 -5.41 -4.61 -12.16
CA ALA A 68 -6.61 -4.33 -12.94
C ALA A 68 -7.86 -4.09 -12.06
N ASP A 69 -7.99 -4.88 -10.99
CA ASP A 69 -9.10 -4.82 -10.02
C ASP A 69 -8.76 -4.00 -8.76
N ALA A 70 -7.62 -3.30 -8.77
CA ALA A 70 -7.18 -2.49 -7.64
C ALA A 70 -8.19 -1.36 -7.33
N VAL A 71 -8.30 -1.01 -6.04
CA VAL A 71 -9.17 0.08 -5.60
C VAL A 71 -8.75 1.39 -6.28
N PRO A 72 -9.70 2.18 -6.81
CA PRO A 72 -9.37 3.44 -7.45
C PRO A 72 -8.75 4.42 -6.44
N VAL A 73 -7.85 5.27 -6.95
CA VAL A 73 -7.35 6.46 -6.23
C VAL A 73 -8.47 7.47 -6.05
#